data_AF-E0CV91-F1
#
_entry.id   AF-E0CV91-F1
#
_cell.length_a   1.000
_cell.length_b   1.000
_cell.length_c   1.000
_cell.angle_alpha   90.00
_cell.angle_beta   90.00
_cell.angle_gamma   90.00
#
_symmetry.space_group_name_H-M   'P 1'
#
loop_
_entity.id
_entity.type
_entity.pdbx_description
1 polymer ?
#
loop_
_entity_poly.entity_id
_entity_poly.type
_entity_poly.pdbx_seq_one_letter_code
_entity_poly.pdbx_strand_id
1 'polypeptide(L)'
;MERLPGDLCLKIFYLLDHQNLATSLQVCRKWKVLASDNILWSNLFKERWGEDRAAFYAPTGLKSWKDVYEAQDRCDRVGLGLKIIREGVGDYYLVHQGEIQHHLGSKRQRKGATNCSFSSETGFIGEGCSNGEEPCLGILDKILFFIGDLEVASTDAKRGRIL
;
A
#
# COMPACT_ATOMS: atom_id res chain seq x y z
N MET A 1 24.97 -16.96 1.30
CA MET A 1 23.84 -17.86 1.66
C MET A 1 23.47 -18.91 0.59
N GLU A 2 23.92 -18.84 -0.67
CA GLU A 2 23.46 -19.79 -1.70
C GLU A 2 23.87 -21.25 -1.38
N ARG A 3 25.14 -21.46 -1.00
CA ARG A 3 25.69 -22.76 -0.56
C ARG A 3 25.34 -23.18 0.87
N LEU A 4 24.57 -22.38 1.61
CA LEU A 4 24.13 -22.73 2.98
C LEU A 4 22.86 -23.60 2.93
N PRO A 5 22.75 -24.66 3.77
CA PRO A 5 21.52 -25.41 4.00
C PRO A 5 20.35 -24.49 4.39
N GLY A 6 19.12 -24.90 4.03
CA GLY A 6 17.90 -24.13 4.31
C GLY A 6 17.73 -23.83 5.81
N ASP A 7 17.97 -24.83 6.66
CA ASP A 7 17.77 -24.75 8.11
C ASP A 7 18.73 -23.75 8.78
N LEU A 8 19.95 -23.61 8.25
CA LEU A 8 20.91 -22.61 8.74
C LEU A 8 20.53 -21.20 8.28
N CYS A 9 20.00 -21.04 7.06
CA CYS A 9 19.44 -19.76 6.62
C CYS A 9 18.21 -19.37 7.46
N LEU A 10 17.31 -20.31 7.77
CA LEU A 10 16.16 -20.07 8.64
C LEU A 10 16.61 -19.66 10.05
N LYS A 11 17.58 -20.36 10.65
CA LYS A 11 18.16 -19.99 11.96
C LYS A 11 18.79 -18.59 11.97
N ILE A 12 19.35 -18.13 10.85
CA ILE A 12 19.82 -16.74 10.72
C ILE A 12 18.63 -15.77 10.64
N PHE A 13 17.57 -16.11 9.90
CA PHE A 13 16.38 -15.28 9.77
C PHE A 13 15.57 -15.17 11.08
N TYR A 14 15.60 -16.19 11.96
CA TYR A 14 15.09 -16.11 13.33
C TYR A 14 15.84 -15.11 14.24
N LEU A 15 16.95 -14.53 13.78
CA LEU A 15 17.70 -13.48 14.48
C LEU A 15 17.54 -12.09 13.82
N LEU A 16 16.67 -11.97 12.81
CA LEU A 16 16.39 -10.71 12.12
C LEU A 16 15.09 -10.09 12.63
N ASP A 17 15.09 -8.78 12.82
CA ASP A 17 13.86 -8.02 13.04
C ASP A 17 13.02 -7.94 11.74
N HIS A 18 11.79 -7.47 11.88
CA HIS A 18 10.86 -7.33 10.75
C HIS A 18 11.39 -6.44 9.60
N GLN A 19 12.26 -5.45 9.86
CA GLN A 19 12.78 -4.55 8.83
C GLN A 19 13.89 -5.22 8.00
N ASN A 20 14.84 -5.88 8.68
CA ASN A 20 15.86 -6.68 8.00
C ASN A 20 15.24 -7.90 7.30
N LEU A 21 14.22 -8.53 7.90
CA LEU A 21 13.49 -9.63 7.27
C LEU A 21 12.71 -9.15 6.04
N ALA A 22 12.00 -8.02 6.11
CA ALA A 22 11.32 -7.43 4.95
C ALA A 22 12.28 -7.07 3.81
N THR A 23 13.49 -6.60 4.15
CA THR A 23 14.57 -6.34 3.18
C THR A 23 15.10 -7.64 2.58
N SER A 24 15.26 -8.70 3.39
CA SER A 24 15.76 -10.01 2.96
C SER A 24 14.90 -10.65 1.85
N LEU A 25 13.58 -10.40 1.85
CA LEU A 25 12.64 -10.86 0.83
C LEU A 25 12.95 -10.35 -0.59
N GLN A 26 13.67 -9.23 -0.70
CA GLN A 26 14.01 -8.59 -1.98
C GLN A 26 15.35 -9.07 -2.56
N VAL A 27 16.18 -9.77 -1.76
CA VAL A 27 17.55 -10.13 -2.13
C VAL A 27 17.62 -11.17 -3.25
N CYS A 28 16.94 -12.31 -3.12
CA CYS A 28 16.82 -13.30 -4.20
C CYS A 28 15.65 -14.27 -3.98
N ARG A 29 15.32 -15.09 -4.99
CA ARG A 29 14.20 -16.06 -4.92
C ARG A 29 14.32 -17.05 -3.76
N LYS A 30 15.53 -17.58 -3.47
CA LYS A 30 15.77 -18.50 -2.33
C LYS A 30 15.47 -17.80 -0.99
N TRP A 31 15.89 -16.54 -0.85
CA TRP A 31 15.63 -15.75 0.36
C TRP A 31 14.15 -15.42 0.48
N LYS A 32 13.48 -15.00 -0.61
CA LYS A 32 12.04 -14.70 -0.60
C LYS A 32 11.19 -15.86 -0.08
N VAL A 33 11.53 -17.10 -0.42
CA VAL A 33 10.85 -18.29 0.12
C VAL A 33 11.13 -18.45 1.62
N LEU A 34 12.41 -18.52 2.02
CA LEU A 34 12.80 -18.80 3.40
C LEU A 34 12.40 -17.67 4.39
N ALA A 35 12.43 -16.41 3.96
CA ALA A 35 11.99 -15.25 4.74
C ALA A 35 10.48 -15.02 4.69
N SER A 36 9.73 -15.83 3.94
CA SER A 36 8.26 -15.89 4.02
C SER A 36 7.76 -17.06 4.88
N ASP A 37 8.65 -17.71 5.65
CA ASP A 37 8.28 -18.85 6.49
C ASP A 37 7.20 -18.48 7.54
N ASN A 38 6.17 -19.32 7.63
CA ASN A 38 4.98 -18.99 8.40
C ASN A 38 5.22 -19.10 9.92
N ILE A 39 6.20 -19.90 10.37
CA ILE A 39 6.55 -20.05 11.77
C ILE A 39 7.43 -18.87 12.21
N LEU A 40 8.36 -18.43 11.36
CA LEU A 40 9.17 -17.23 11.56
C LEU A 40 8.31 -15.98 11.82
N TRP A 41 7.33 -15.69 10.96
CA TRP A 41 6.44 -14.55 11.17
C TRP A 41 5.49 -14.74 12.36
N SER A 42 5.14 -15.97 12.72
CA SER A 42 4.36 -16.28 13.93
C SER A 42 5.15 -15.94 15.20
N ASN A 43 6.42 -16.35 15.27
CA ASN A 43 7.29 -16.08 16.41
C ASN A 43 7.60 -14.59 16.55
N LEU A 44 7.90 -13.89 15.44
CA LEU A 44 8.07 -12.43 15.46
C LEU A 44 6.80 -11.69 15.90
N PHE A 45 5.60 -12.21 15.58
CA PHE A 45 4.35 -11.64 16.08
C PHE A 45 4.21 -11.83 17.59
N LYS A 46 4.47 -13.04 18.10
CA LYS A 46 4.44 -13.35 19.54
C LYS A 46 5.44 -12.51 20.34
N GLU A 47 6.65 -12.33 19.83
CA GLU A 47 7.71 -11.53 20.46
C GLU A 47 7.32 -10.05 20.59
N ARG A 48 6.71 -9.47 19.54
CA ARG A 48 6.33 -8.05 19.50
C ARG A 48 5.02 -7.72 20.22
N TRP A 49 4.03 -8.61 20.17
CA TRP A 49 2.66 -8.33 20.62
C TRP A 49 2.12 -9.27 21.72
N GLY A 50 2.90 -10.28 22.12
CA GLY A 50 2.51 -11.27 23.13
C GLY A 50 1.70 -12.44 22.56
N GLU A 51 1.73 -13.56 23.28
CA GLU A 51 1.09 -14.81 22.84
C GLU A 51 -0.45 -14.73 22.86
N ASP A 52 -1.06 -13.98 23.79
CA ASP A 52 -2.51 -13.78 23.83
C ASP A 52 -3.03 -13.07 22.56
N ARG A 53 -2.30 -12.05 22.08
CA ARG A 53 -2.63 -11.38 20.82
C ARG A 53 -2.38 -12.30 19.63
N ALA A 54 -1.33 -13.11 19.65
CA ALA A 54 -1.11 -14.10 18.61
C ALA A 54 -2.27 -15.11 18.54
N ALA A 55 -2.77 -15.61 19.68
CA ALA A 55 -3.93 -16.51 19.71
C ALA A 55 -5.19 -15.86 19.10
N PHE A 56 -5.43 -14.56 19.34
CA PHE A 56 -6.55 -13.82 18.76
C PHE A 56 -6.38 -13.53 17.25
N TYR A 57 -5.18 -13.15 16.80
CA TYR A 57 -4.90 -12.79 15.40
C TYR A 57 -4.46 -13.98 14.52
N ALA A 58 -4.54 -15.21 15.02
CA ALA A 58 -4.12 -16.41 14.31
C ALA A 58 -4.77 -16.51 12.91
N PRO A 59 -3.99 -16.71 11.83
CA PRO A 59 -4.52 -16.63 10.47
C PRO A 59 -5.39 -17.83 10.09
N THR A 60 -6.67 -17.56 9.83
CA THR A 60 -7.62 -18.56 9.31
C THR A 60 -7.60 -18.58 7.78
N GLY A 61 -7.55 -19.78 7.19
CA GLY A 61 -7.65 -20.00 5.75
C GLY A 61 -6.37 -19.70 4.97
N LEU A 62 -6.45 -18.86 3.93
CA LEU A 62 -5.34 -18.59 3.00
C LEU A 62 -4.37 -17.49 3.45
N LYS A 63 -4.59 -16.85 4.60
CA LYS A 63 -3.68 -15.82 5.12
C LYS A 63 -2.43 -16.44 5.74
N SER A 64 -1.29 -15.78 5.58
CA SER A 64 -0.07 -16.11 6.32
C SER A 64 0.08 -15.24 7.58
N TRP A 65 0.94 -15.69 8.50
CA TRP A 65 1.38 -14.88 9.64
C TRP A 65 2.07 -13.58 9.21
N LYS A 66 2.69 -13.57 8.02
CA LYS A 66 3.26 -12.34 7.44
C LYS A 66 2.18 -11.32 7.09
N ASP A 67 1.07 -11.75 6.50
CA ASP A 67 -0.05 -10.84 6.15
C ASP A 67 -0.69 -10.25 7.42
N VAL A 68 -0.78 -11.06 8.48
CA VAL A 68 -1.23 -10.64 9.82
C VAL A 68 -0.25 -9.65 10.45
N TYR A 69 1.06 -9.95 10.43
CA TYR A 69 2.11 -9.06 10.93
C TYR A 69 2.09 -7.70 10.22
N GLU A 70 2.07 -7.69 8.88
CA GLU A 70 2.01 -6.45 8.11
C GLU A 70 0.71 -5.67 8.34
N ALA A 71 -0.43 -6.36 8.52
CA ALA A 71 -1.68 -5.70 8.87
C ALA A 71 -1.57 -5.02 10.24
N GLN A 72 -1.06 -5.70 11.27
CA GLN A 72 -0.91 -5.14 12.60
C GLN A 72 0.15 -4.03 12.67
N ASP A 73 1.29 -4.16 11.98
CA ASP A 73 2.30 -3.08 11.90
C ASP A 73 1.71 -1.81 11.27
N ARG A 74 0.90 -1.95 10.21
CA ARG A 74 0.17 -0.82 9.61
C ARG A 74 -0.84 -0.22 10.60
N CYS A 75 -1.59 -1.04 11.35
CA CYS A 75 -2.52 -0.56 12.36
C CYS A 75 -1.82 0.18 13.52
N ASP A 76 -0.69 -0.33 14.01
CA ASP A 76 0.11 0.30 15.06
C ASP A 76 0.71 1.65 14.61
N ARG A 77 1.14 1.76 13.34
CA ARG A 77 1.83 2.95 12.80
C ARG A 77 0.91 4.03 12.25
N VAL A 78 -0.27 3.64 11.75
CA VAL A 78 -1.20 4.55 11.07
C VAL A 78 -2.45 4.83 11.93
N GLY A 79 -2.78 3.93 12.85
CA GLY A 79 -4.00 3.97 13.65
C GLY A 79 -5.17 3.22 13.03
N LEU A 80 -6.15 2.86 13.86
CA LEU A 80 -7.38 2.20 13.43
C LEU A 80 -8.45 3.23 13.08
N GLY A 81 -9.10 3.06 11.92
CA GLY A 81 -10.28 3.83 11.55
C GLY A 81 -10.03 5.11 10.74
N LEU A 82 -8.84 5.28 10.14
CA LEU A 82 -8.68 6.25 9.05
C LEU A 82 -9.54 5.81 7.85
N LYS A 83 -10.28 6.75 7.26
CA LYS A 83 -11.13 6.57 6.09
C LYS A 83 -11.04 7.80 5.18
N ILE A 84 -11.09 7.59 3.87
CA ILE A 84 -11.34 8.67 2.91
C ILE A 84 -12.84 8.74 2.68
N ILE A 85 -13.46 9.85 3.05
CA ILE A 85 -14.86 10.17 2.72
C ILE A 85 -14.93 11.20 1.60
N ARG A 86 -16.11 11.37 1.01
CA ARG A 86 -16.39 12.38 0.00
C ARG A 86 -17.68 13.11 0.36
N GLU A 87 -17.61 14.43 0.53
CA GLU A 87 -18.77 15.26 0.83
C GLU A 87 -19.03 16.25 -0.33
N GLY A 88 -20.29 16.67 -0.48
CA GLY A 88 -20.68 17.60 -1.53
C GLY A 88 -20.41 17.13 -2.97
N VAL A 89 -20.04 18.08 -3.84
CA VAL A 89 -19.95 17.89 -5.30
C VAL A 89 -18.56 17.45 -5.77
N GLY A 90 -17.49 17.72 -5.01
CA GLY A 90 -16.12 17.38 -5.43
C GLY A 90 -15.14 16.97 -4.33
N ASP A 91 -15.46 17.20 -3.06
CA ASP A 91 -14.47 17.27 -1.99
C ASP A 91 -14.23 15.94 -1.29
N TYR A 92 -12.96 15.64 -1.01
CA TYR A 92 -12.53 14.43 -0.32
C TYR A 92 -11.80 14.78 0.97
N TYR A 93 -12.10 14.05 2.03
CA TYR A 93 -11.58 14.28 3.37
C TYR A 93 -11.02 12.99 3.96
N LEU A 94 -9.87 13.10 4.64
CA LEU A 94 -9.35 12.06 5.51
C LEU A 94 -10.01 12.23 6.88
N VAL A 95 -10.75 11.21 7.33
CA VAL A 95 -11.43 11.16 8.61
C VAL A 95 -10.82 10.07 9.48
N HIS A 96 -10.61 10.37 10.76
CA HIS A 96 -10.19 9.41 11.78
C HIS A 96 -11.19 9.44 12.94
N GLN A 97 -11.75 8.28 13.29
CA GLN A 97 -12.70 8.09 14.41
C GLN A 97 -13.97 8.98 14.40
N GLY A 98 -14.25 9.66 13.28
CA GLY A 98 -15.40 10.57 13.11
C GLY A 98 -14.99 12.02 12.87
N GLU A 99 -13.74 12.39 13.14
CA GLU A 99 -13.20 13.74 12.97
C GLU A 99 -12.46 13.89 11.65
N ILE A 100 -12.71 14.99 10.92
CA ILE A 100 -11.96 15.37 9.73
C ILE A 100 -10.54 15.79 10.13
N GLN A 101 -9.55 15.05 9.65
CA GLN A 101 -8.13 15.35 9.85
C GLN A 101 -7.62 16.29 8.76
N HIS A 102 -7.93 16.00 7.49
CA HIS A 102 -7.48 16.79 6.33
C HIS A 102 -8.51 16.80 5.20
N HIS A 103 -8.67 17.95 4.53
CA HIS A 103 -9.14 18.00 3.14
C HIS A 103 -7.97 17.57 2.25
N LEU A 104 -8.16 16.58 1.38
CA LEU A 104 -7.05 15.79 0.82
C LEU A 104 -6.43 16.34 -0.47
N GLY A 105 -7.35 16.61 -1.42
CA GLY A 105 -7.84 17.23 -4.14
C GLY A 105 -9.23 17.42 -4.90
N SER A 106 -9.86 18.61 -4.83
CA SER A 106 -11.31 18.74 -5.06
C SER A 106 -11.68 18.56 -6.54
N LYS A 107 -12.63 17.66 -6.83
CA LYS A 107 -12.96 17.26 -8.20
C LYS A 107 -13.70 18.36 -8.97
N ARG A 108 -12.93 19.25 -9.61
CA ARG A 108 -13.45 20.16 -10.66
C ARG A 108 -14.21 19.36 -11.72
N GLN A 109 -15.46 19.73 -11.97
CA GLN A 109 -16.17 19.27 -13.16
C GLN A 109 -15.56 19.96 -14.38
N ARG A 110 -14.95 19.18 -15.29
CA ARG A 110 -14.60 19.69 -16.63
C ARG A 110 -15.89 19.91 -17.41
N LYS A 111 -16.40 21.15 -17.43
CA LYS A 111 -17.31 21.60 -18.49
C LYS A 111 -16.50 21.59 -19.79
N GLY A 112 -16.98 20.87 -20.81
CA GLY A 112 -16.14 20.33 -21.87
C GLY A 112 -15.41 21.36 -22.73
N ALA A 113 -14.16 21.05 -23.08
CA ALA A 113 -13.40 21.69 -24.16
C ALA A 113 -12.58 20.63 -24.89
N THR A 114 -12.69 20.64 -26.21
CA THR A 114 -12.22 19.61 -27.15
C THR A 114 -10.70 19.70 -27.42
N ASN A 115 -10.09 18.57 -27.77
CA ASN A 115 -8.72 18.39 -28.30
C ASN A 115 -7.52 18.81 -27.43
N CYS A 116 -6.69 17.81 -27.09
CA CYS A 116 -5.25 17.90 -27.31
C CYS A 116 -4.72 16.49 -27.58
N SER A 117 -4.15 16.26 -28.77
CA SER A 117 -3.66 14.96 -29.22
C SER A 117 -2.26 14.67 -28.69
N PHE A 118 -2.03 13.46 -28.17
CA PHE A 118 -0.70 12.85 -28.16
C PHE A 118 -0.78 11.45 -28.76
N SER A 119 -0.23 11.32 -29.96
CA SER A 119 -0.13 10.08 -30.71
C SER A 119 1.22 9.42 -30.47
N SER A 120 1.22 8.13 -30.14
CA SER A 120 2.30 7.21 -30.49
C SER A 120 1.69 5.86 -30.89
N GLU A 121 2.32 5.19 -31.84
CA GLU A 121 1.69 4.14 -32.64
C GLU A 121 1.96 2.74 -32.09
N THR A 122 0.97 1.84 -32.23
CA THR A 122 1.08 0.54 -32.91
C THR A 122 -0.22 -0.23 -32.64
N GLY A 123 -1.04 -0.44 -33.69
CA GLY A 123 -2.36 -1.07 -33.54
C GLY A 123 -2.38 -2.58 -33.83
N PHE A 124 -3.50 -3.22 -33.49
CA PHE A 124 -3.98 -4.42 -34.17
C PHE A 124 -5.52 -4.43 -34.20
N ILE A 125 -6.10 -5.29 -35.04
CA ILE A 125 -7.45 -5.16 -35.61
C ILE A 125 -8.54 -5.77 -34.71
N GLY A 126 -9.70 -5.11 -34.63
CA GLY A 126 -10.96 -5.64 -34.09
C GLY A 126 -12.13 -4.70 -34.40
N GLU A 127 -13.11 -5.17 -35.16
CA GLU A 127 -14.17 -4.32 -35.73
C GLU A 127 -15.55 -4.59 -35.10
N GLY A 128 -16.21 -3.53 -34.63
CA GLY A 128 -17.66 -3.42 -34.48
C GLY A 128 -18.36 -4.21 -33.35
N CYS A 129 -18.86 -3.48 -32.34
CA CYS A 129 -20.32 -3.37 -32.13
C CYS A 129 -20.68 -2.20 -31.21
N SER A 130 -21.86 -1.61 -31.38
CA SER A 130 -22.38 -0.53 -30.53
C SER A 130 -23.53 -1.03 -29.67
N ASN A 131 -23.40 -0.96 -28.33
CA ASN A 131 -24.36 -0.30 -27.42
C ASN A 131 -24.08 -0.64 -25.95
N GLY A 132 -24.30 0.35 -25.09
CA GLY A 132 -24.69 0.17 -23.68
C GLY A 132 -23.71 -0.55 -22.75
N GLU A 133 -22.87 0.21 -22.04
CA GLU A 133 -22.66 0.14 -20.57
C GLU A 133 -21.58 1.18 -20.17
N GLU A 134 -21.44 1.48 -18.87
CA GLU A 134 -20.75 2.71 -18.42
C GLU A 134 -19.22 2.68 -18.61
N PRO A 135 -18.59 3.77 -19.11
CA PRO A 135 -17.14 3.91 -19.09
C PRO A 135 -16.65 4.14 -17.65
N CYS A 136 -16.09 3.10 -17.05
CA CYS A 136 -15.73 3.02 -15.63
C CYS A 136 -15.02 4.26 -15.07
N LEU A 137 -15.58 4.86 -14.02
CA LEU A 137 -14.96 5.92 -13.22
C LEU A 137 -13.84 5.36 -12.31
N GLY A 138 -12.73 4.96 -12.94
CA GLY A 138 -11.56 4.32 -12.31
C GLY A 138 -10.93 5.13 -11.18
N ILE A 139 -11.30 4.78 -9.95
CA ILE A 139 -10.95 5.38 -8.64
C ILE A 139 -9.49 5.88 -8.51
N LEU A 140 -8.53 5.20 -9.15
CA LEU A 140 -7.10 5.46 -9.09
C LEU A 140 -6.72 6.89 -9.53
N ASP A 141 -7.37 7.43 -10.57
CA ASP A 141 -7.04 8.73 -11.19
C ASP A 141 -7.17 9.95 -10.27
N LYS A 142 -7.80 9.81 -9.10
CA LYS A 142 -7.93 10.88 -8.10
C LYS A 142 -6.92 10.76 -6.97
N ILE A 143 -6.48 9.54 -6.66
CA ILE A 143 -5.33 9.29 -5.78
C ILE A 143 -4.09 9.93 -6.41
N LEU A 144 -3.97 9.83 -7.75
CA LEU A 144 -2.95 10.49 -8.56
C LEU A 144 -2.93 12.03 -8.51
N PHE A 145 -4.01 12.72 -8.12
CA PHE A 145 -4.07 14.18 -8.18
C PHE A 145 -3.65 14.88 -6.88
N PHE A 146 -4.32 14.56 -5.75
CA PHE A 146 -3.97 15.17 -4.45
C PHE A 146 -2.54 14.75 -3.97
N ILE A 147 -1.95 13.65 -4.47
CA ILE A 147 -0.52 13.33 -4.27
C ILE A 147 0.40 14.34 -5.00
N GLY A 148 0.00 14.84 -6.17
CA GLY A 148 0.77 15.87 -6.89
C GLY A 148 0.81 17.20 -6.14
N ASP A 149 -0.33 17.61 -5.57
CA ASP A 149 -0.40 18.81 -4.70
C ASP A 149 0.52 18.68 -3.47
N LEU A 150 0.58 17.47 -2.87
CA LEU A 150 1.44 17.15 -1.73
C LEU A 150 2.94 17.27 -2.05
N GLU A 151 3.38 16.85 -3.23
CA GLU A 151 4.79 16.95 -3.64
C GLU A 151 5.21 18.41 -3.89
N VAL A 152 4.36 19.20 -4.57
CA VAL A 152 4.61 20.62 -4.85
C VAL A 152 4.72 21.43 -3.55
N ALA A 153 3.78 21.26 -2.61
CA ALA A 153 3.84 21.91 -1.30
C ALA A 153 5.10 21.54 -0.49
N SER A 154 5.69 20.36 -0.72
CA SER A 154 6.94 19.95 -0.06
C SER A 154 8.18 20.76 -0.50
N THR A 155 8.11 21.48 -1.62
CA THR A 155 9.27 22.21 -2.17
C THR A 155 9.62 23.45 -1.34
N ASP A 156 8.62 24.20 -0.86
CA ASP A 156 8.83 25.33 0.06
C ASP A 156 9.33 24.85 1.43
N ALA A 157 8.77 23.75 1.95
CA ALA A 157 9.22 23.14 3.21
C ALA A 157 10.69 22.70 3.20
N LYS A 158 11.28 22.43 2.03
CA LYS A 158 12.71 22.11 1.88
C LYS A 158 13.61 23.36 1.82
N ARG A 159 13.11 24.50 1.31
CA ARG A 159 13.83 25.79 1.33
C ARG A 159 13.91 26.42 2.72
N GLY A 160 12.99 26.07 3.63
CA GLY A 160 13.02 26.47 5.04
C GLY A 160 14.20 25.91 5.85
N ARG A 161 15.06 25.04 5.28
CA ARG A 161 16.31 24.56 5.90
C ARG A 161 17.54 25.34 5.44
N ILE A 162 17.43 26.66 5.39
CA ILE A 162 18.57 27.59 5.30
C ILE A 162 18.57 28.46 6.55
N LEU A 163 19.04 27.87 7.65
CA LEU A 163 19.63 28.50 8.85
C LEU A 163 20.64 27.49 9.43
#